data_AF-A0AAN7S0D7-F1
#
_entry.id   AF-A0AAN7S0D7-F1
#
_cell.length_a   1.000
_cell.length_b   1.000
_cell.length_c   1.000
_cell.angle_alpha   90.00
_cell.angle_beta   90.00
_cell.angle_gamma   90.00
#
_symmetry.space_group_name_H-M   'P 1'
#
loop_
_entity.id
_entity.type
_entity.pdbx_description
1 polymer ?
#
loop_
_entity_poly.entity_id
_entity_poly.type
_entity_poly.pdbx_seq_one_letter_code
_entity_poly.pdbx_strand_id
1 'polypeptide(L)'
;MKPLVLQRAGMSPHLFQPWPGACHSIASADMDLNQLEAFLTAQTKKQGGITSDQAAVIAKFWKNHRTKIHESLINQSRWDNVLKNMNWRVDLKSQSRHIDQINTPVAIVELELGKNGQKQRNAL
;
A
#
# COMPACT_ATOMS: atom_id res chain seq x y z
N MET A 1 11.23 16.06 4.13
CA MET A 1 11.87 14.77 3.74
C MET A 1 11.19 14.27 2.47
N LYS A 2 11.89 14.24 1.33
CA LYS A 2 11.42 13.63 0.07
C LYS A 2 12.01 12.22 -0.02
N PRO A 3 11.25 11.18 -0.40
CA PRO A 3 11.83 9.86 -0.55
C PRO A 3 12.75 9.80 -1.77
N LEU A 4 13.97 9.38 -1.51
CA LEU A 4 15.15 9.33 -2.36
C LEU A 4 15.07 8.18 -3.40
N VAL A 5 14.02 8.15 -4.24
CA VAL A 5 13.83 7.06 -5.23
C VAL A 5 13.90 7.55 -6.68
N LEU A 6 13.88 8.86 -6.94
CA LEU A 6 13.83 9.40 -8.32
C LEU A 6 15.02 10.30 -8.67
N GLN A 7 16.25 9.82 -8.46
CA GLN A 7 17.46 10.53 -8.91
C GLN A 7 18.50 9.63 -9.62
N ARG A 8 18.07 8.49 -10.16
CA ARG A 8 18.88 7.65 -11.07
C ARG A 8 18.23 7.57 -12.45
N ALA A 9 18.29 8.66 -13.22
CA ALA A 9 18.05 8.63 -14.66
C ALA A 9 18.54 9.88 -15.43
N GLY A 10 19.06 10.94 -14.76
CA GLY A 10 19.56 12.12 -15.48
C GLY A 10 18.52 12.84 -16.36
N MET A 11 17.22 12.65 -16.10
CA MET A 11 16.14 13.25 -16.88
C MET A 11 15.41 14.32 -16.06
N SER A 12 15.26 15.49 -16.67
CA SER A 12 14.72 16.68 -16.02
C SER A 12 13.26 16.49 -15.57
N PRO A 13 12.91 16.82 -14.30
CA PRO A 13 11.59 16.57 -13.72
C PRO A 13 10.42 17.25 -14.41
N HIS A 14 10.66 18.29 -15.22
CA HIS A 14 9.61 19.11 -15.85
C HIS A 14 8.96 18.46 -17.08
N LEU A 15 9.59 17.44 -17.68
CA LEU A 15 9.08 16.73 -18.86
C LEU A 15 7.97 15.70 -18.55
N PHE A 16 7.72 15.43 -17.27
CA PHE A 16 6.75 14.43 -16.80
C PHE A 16 5.68 15.02 -15.86
N GLN A 17 5.40 16.32 -15.88
CA GLN A 17 4.62 16.94 -14.79
C GLN A 17 3.09 16.75 -14.79
N PRO A 18 2.40 16.24 -15.84
CA PRO A 18 0.98 15.85 -15.68
C PRO A 18 0.73 14.34 -15.54
N TRP A 19 1.67 13.48 -15.98
CA TRP A 19 1.42 12.05 -16.21
C TRP A 19 1.52 11.12 -15.00
N PRO A 20 2.52 11.26 -14.09
CA PRO A 20 2.64 10.41 -12.91
C PRO A 20 1.53 10.66 -11.90
N GLY A 21 1.11 11.92 -11.74
CA GLY A 21 0.13 12.32 -10.72
C GLY A 21 -1.27 11.76 -10.99
N ALA A 22 -1.78 11.95 -12.21
CA ALA A 22 -3.12 11.49 -12.57
C ALA A 22 -3.23 9.96 -12.52
N CYS A 23 -2.28 9.25 -13.14
CA CYS A 23 -2.27 7.78 -13.13
C CYS A 23 -2.08 7.21 -11.72
N HIS A 24 -1.26 7.86 -10.88
CA HIS A 24 -1.11 7.45 -9.49
C HIS A 24 -2.42 7.61 -8.71
N SER A 25 -3.09 8.77 -8.81
CA SER A 25 -4.37 9.01 -8.13
C SER A 25 -5.47 8.03 -8.57
N ILE A 26 -5.53 7.74 -9.87
CA ILE A 26 -6.49 6.77 -10.44
C ILE A 26 -6.19 5.37 -9.88
N ALA A 27 -4.92 4.97 -9.87
CA ALA A 27 -4.50 3.65 -9.39
C ALA A 27 -4.66 3.47 -7.88
N SER A 28 -4.28 4.47 -7.09
CA SER A 28 -4.37 4.43 -5.62
C SER A 28 -5.80 4.40 -5.12
N ALA A 29 -6.73 5.03 -5.84
CA ALA A 29 -8.15 5.03 -5.52
C ALA A 29 -8.91 3.85 -6.18
N ASP A 30 -8.22 3.02 -6.96
CA ASP A 30 -8.81 1.92 -7.74
C ASP A 30 -10.09 2.33 -8.51
N MET A 31 -10.06 3.51 -9.15
CA MET A 31 -11.27 4.14 -9.70
C MET A 31 -12.01 3.23 -10.70
N ASP A 32 -13.34 3.22 -10.63
CA ASP A 32 -14.19 2.64 -11.67
C ASP A 32 -14.31 3.56 -12.90
N LEU A 33 -14.95 3.09 -13.97
CA LEU A 33 -15.04 3.87 -15.22
C LEU A 33 -15.84 5.18 -15.05
N ASN A 34 -16.89 5.19 -14.23
CA ASN A 34 -17.69 6.40 -14.00
C ASN A 34 -16.89 7.43 -13.20
N GLN A 35 -16.16 6.97 -12.17
CA GLN A 35 -15.28 7.80 -11.36
C GLN A 35 -14.12 8.37 -12.18
N LEU A 36 -13.54 7.57 -13.07
CA LEU A 36 -12.48 7.99 -13.98
C LEU A 36 -12.96 9.10 -14.91
N GLU A 37 -14.12 8.93 -15.57
CA GLU A 37 -14.65 9.93 -16.50
C GLU A 37 -14.94 11.26 -15.79
N ALA A 38 -15.51 11.21 -14.58
CA ALA A 38 -15.72 12.40 -13.76
C ALA A 38 -14.40 13.07 -13.37
N PHE A 39 -13.40 12.28 -12.97
CA PHE A 39 -12.07 12.78 -12.62
C PHE A 39 -11.38 13.44 -13.80
N LEU A 40 -11.34 12.79 -14.97
CA LEU A 40 -10.72 13.33 -16.17
C LEU A 40 -11.44 14.59 -16.67
N THR A 41 -12.78 14.63 -16.59
CA THR A 41 -13.58 15.82 -16.90
C THR A 41 -13.24 17.00 -15.98
N ALA A 42 -12.97 16.74 -14.70
CA ALA A 42 -12.52 17.78 -13.78
C ALA A 42 -11.09 18.26 -14.09
N GLN A 43 -10.19 17.34 -14.49
CA GLN A 43 -8.81 17.68 -14.83
C GLN A 43 -8.68 18.48 -16.12
N THR A 44 -9.53 18.25 -17.11
CA THR A 44 -9.51 19.03 -18.38
C THR A 44 -10.06 20.44 -18.23
N LYS A 45 -10.94 20.67 -17.23
CA LYS A 45 -11.48 22.00 -16.91
C LYS A 45 -10.57 22.84 -16.03
N LYS A 46 -9.55 22.24 -15.41
CA LYS A 46 -8.63 22.93 -14.49
C LYS A 46 -7.59 23.73 -15.27
N GLN A 47 -7.31 24.96 -14.84
CA GLN A 47 -6.23 25.78 -15.42
C GLN A 47 -4.87 25.12 -15.13
N GLY A 48 -4.09 24.83 -16.17
CA GLY A 48 -2.86 24.01 -16.06
C GLY A 48 -3.10 22.51 -15.85
N GLY A 49 -4.33 22.04 -16.11
CA GLY A 49 -4.69 20.62 -16.08
C GLY A 49 -4.26 19.87 -17.34
N ILE A 50 -4.79 18.65 -17.51
CA ILE A 50 -4.48 17.80 -18.66
C ILE A 50 -5.32 18.18 -19.88
N THR A 51 -4.77 17.99 -21.07
CA THR A 51 -5.52 18.21 -22.33
C THR A 51 -6.53 17.10 -22.59
N SER A 52 -7.51 17.36 -23.46
CA SER A 52 -8.52 16.36 -23.87
C SER A 52 -7.87 15.11 -24.47
N ASP A 53 -6.85 15.26 -25.30
CA ASP A 53 -6.13 14.14 -25.91
C ASP A 53 -5.40 13.29 -24.85
N GLN A 54 -4.78 13.95 -23.86
CA GLN A 54 -4.15 13.25 -22.73
C GLN A 54 -5.19 12.49 -21.90
N ALA A 55 -6.35 13.09 -21.62
CA ALA A 55 -7.43 12.43 -20.92
C ALA A 55 -7.93 11.19 -21.68
N ALA A 56 -8.10 11.28 -23.00
CA ALA A 56 -8.51 10.15 -23.83
C ALA A 56 -7.49 8.99 -23.81
N VAL A 57 -6.19 9.29 -23.84
CA VAL A 57 -5.14 8.27 -23.73
C VAL A 57 -5.15 7.62 -22.34
N ILE A 58 -5.30 8.41 -21.27
CA ILE A 58 -5.39 7.89 -19.89
C ILE A 58 -6.64 7.01 -19.71
N ALA A 59 -7.78 7.45 -20.22
CA ALA A 59 -9.03 6.67 -20.20
C ALA A 59 -8.86 5.32 -20.90
N LYS A 60 -8.27 5.33 -22.10
CA LYS A 60 -7.98 4.12 -22.87
C LYS A 60 -6.99 3.20 -22.14
N PHE A 61 -5.94 3.76 -21.56
CA PHE A 61 -4.96 3.00 -20.78
C PHE A 61 -5.61 2.32 -19.57
N TRP A 62 -6.34 3.08 -18.75
CA TRP A 62 -6.99 2.55 -17.56
C TRP A 62 -8.00 1.47 -17.91
N LYS A 63 -8.87 1.71 -18.90
CA LYS A 63 -9.87 0.74 -19.36
C LYS A 63 -9.24 -0.60 -19.78
N ASN A 64 -8.06 -0.57 -20.41
CA ASN A 64 -7.39 -1.78 -20.90
C ASN A 64 -6.52 -2.49 -19.84
N HIS A 65 -6.03 -1.76 -18.84
CA HIS A 65 -5.03 -2.26 -17.90
C HIS A 65 -5.48 -2.32 -16.43
N ARG A 66 -6.65 -1.79 -16.08
CA ARG A 66 -7.16 -1.70 -14.69
C ARG A 66 -7.02 -3.03 -13.94
N THR A 67 -7.49 -4.14 -14.50
CA THR A 67 -7.44 -5.45 -13.83
C THR A 67 -6.02 -5.88 -13.50
N LYS A 68 -5.08 -5.75 -14.45
CA LYS A 68 -3.67 -6.09 -14.24
C LYS A 68 -3.00 -5.17 -13.21
N ILE A 69 -3.33 -3.88 -13.24
CA ILE A 69 -2.83 -2.90 -12.26
C ILE A 69 -3.36 -3.24 -10.88
N HIS A 70 -4.66 -3.51 -10.75
CA HIS A 70 -5.33 -3.90 -9.52
C HIS A 70 -4.72 -5.19 -8.93
N GLU A 71 -4.54 -6.23 -9.74
CA GLU A 71 -3.88 -7.47 -9.32
C GLU A 71 -2.43 -7.24 -8.85
N SER A 72 -1.67 -6.42 -9.59
CA SER A 72 -0.31 -6.05 -9.21
C SER A 72 -0.26 -5.29 -7.88
N LEU A 73 -1.17 -4.32 -7.68
CA LEU A 73 -1.30 -3.57 -6.44
C LEU A 73 -1.69 -4.48 -5.27
N ILE A 74 -2.64 -5.41 -5.48
CA ILE A 74 -2.99 -6.42 -4.47
C ILE A 74 -1.77 -7.28 -4.13
N ASN A 75 -1.04 -7.79 -5.12
CA ASN A 75 0.11 -8.64 -4.88
C ASN A 75 1.25 -7.92 -4.16
N GLN A 76 1.44 -6.62 -4.41
CA GLN A 76 2.41 -5.78 -3.68
C GLN A 76 1.91 -5.38 -2.29
N SER A 77 0.60 -5.25 -2.11
CA SER A 77 -0.03 -4.90 -0.83
C SER A 77 -0.27 -6.12 0.06
N ARG A 78 -0.24 -7.33 -0.52
CA ARG A 78 -0.21 -8.59 0.22
C ARG A 78 1.15 -8.68 0.89
N TRP A 79 1.16 -8.34 2.16
CA TRP A 79 2.17 -8.85 3.06
C TRP A 79 1.88 -10.34 3.13
N ASP A 80 2.60 -11.13 2.33
CA ASP A 80 2.52 -12.59 2.28
C ASP A 80 3.11 -13.15 3.60
N ASN A 81 2.55 -12.67 4.71
CA ASN A 81 3.01 -12.91 6.05
C ASN A 81 2.30 -14.17 6.52
N VAL A 82 3.07 -15.21 6.80
CA VAL A 82 2.56 -16.41 7.48
C VAL A 82 2.81 -16.22 8.96
N LEU A 83 1.82 -16.51 9.80
CA LEU A 83 2.05 -16.62 11.24
C LEU A 83 3.03 -17.78 11.47
N LYS A 84 4.27 -17.45 11.77
CA LYS A 84 5.34 -18.42 12.02
C LYS A 84 5.21 -19.01 13.41
N ASN A 85 4.88 -18.17 14.39
CA ASN A 85 4.71 -18.60 15.78
C ASN A 85 3.69 -17.73 16.51
N MET A 86 2.99 -18.32 17.48
CA MET A 86 2.12 -17.63 18.41
C MET A 86 2.39 -18.17 19.80
N ASN A 87 2.87 -17.30 20.69
CA ASN A 87 3.07 -17.61 22.09
C ASN A 87 2.09 -16.78 22.94
N TRP A 88 1.54 -17.38 23.99
CA TRP A 88 0.64 -16.67 24.88
C TRP A 88 0.98 -17.00 26.33
N ARG A 89 0.88 -16.00 27.19
CA ARG A 89 1.10 -16.12 28.63
C ARG A 89 -0.03 -15.44 29.35
N VAL A 90 -0.57 -16.11 30.36
CA VAL A 90 -1.54 -15.51 31.28
C VAL A 90 -0.89 -15.49 32.65
N ASP A 91 -0.57 -14.29 33.11
CA ASP A 91 0.05 -14.07 34.39
C ASP A 91 -1.03 -13.72 35.43
N LEU A 92 -0.94 -14.35 36.60
CA LEU A 92 -1.64 -13.92 37.79
C LEU A 92 -0.61 -13.34 38.76
N LYS A 93 -0.87 -12.15 39.30
CA LYS A 93 -0.01 -11.57 40.33
C LYS A 93 -0.13 -12.43 41.60
N SER A 94 0.95 -13.14 41.94
CA SER A 94 1.02 -13.85 43.23
C SER A 94 1.18 -12.83 44.36
N GLN A 95 0.38 -12.97 45.41
CA GLN A 95 0.30 -12.04 46.53
C GLN A 95 1.19 -12.52 47.69
N SER A 96 1.94 -11.59 48.29
CA SER A 96 2.64 -11.82 49.56
C SER A 96 1.67 -11.69 50.75
N ARG A 97 2.06 -12.27 51.89
CA ARG A 97 1.26 -12.81 53.01
C ARG A 97 0.21 -11.92 53.71
N HIS A 98 -0.09 -10.70 53.26
CA HIS A 98 -0.90 -9.73 54.02
C HIS A 98 -1.90 -8.84 53.26
N ILE A 99 -2.29 -9.14 52.01
CA ILE A 99 -3.38 -8.41 51.34
C ILE A 99 -4.41 -9.41 50.82
N ASP A 100 -5.69 -9.08 50.93
CA ASP A 100 -6.80 -9.85 50.35
C ASP A 100 -6.93 -9.51 48.86
N GLN A 101 -6.60 -10.50 48.03
CA GLN A 101 -7.03 -10.69 46.64
C GLN A 101 -6.71 -9.57 45.62
N ILE A 102 -5.59 -9.72 44.91
CA ILE A 102 -5.36 -9.02 43.63
C ILE A 102 -5.43 -10.04 42.49
N ASN A 103 -6.64 -10.37 42.06
CA ASN A 103 -6.93 -11.27 40.93
C ASN A 103 -7.15 -10.49 39.63
N THR A 104 -6.16 -9.71 39.18
CA THR A 104 -6.22 -9.10 37.85
C THR A 104 -5.38 -9.95 36.89
N PRO A 105 -5.98 -10.90 36.15
CA PRO A 105 -5.25 -11.68 35.16
C PRO A 105 -4.76 -10.75 34.05
N VAL A 106 -3.50 -10.91 33.65
CA VAL A 106 -2.89 -10.21 32.51
C VAL A 106 -2.57 -11.24 31.46
N ALA A 107 -3.02 -11.01 30.22
CA ALA A 107 -2.67 -11.86 29.09
C ALA A 107 -1.70 -11.12 28.17
N ILE A 108 -0.64 -11.81 27.76
CA ILE A 108 0.32 -11.34 26.75
C ILE A 108 0.27 -12.31 25.59
N VAL A 109 0.17 -11.78 24.37
CA VAL A 109 0.24 -12.54 23.13
C VAL A 109 1.41 -12.02 22.31
N GLU A 110 2.30 -12.93 21.93
CA GLU A 110 3.43 -12.67 21.04
C GLU A 110 3.19 -13.39 19.71
N LEU A 111 3.23 -12.64 18.62
CA LEU A 111 3.02 -13.13 17.26
C LEU A 111 4.31 -12.93 16.46
N GLU A 112 4.86 -14.02 15.92
CA GLU A 112 5.97 -13.97 14.98
C GLU A 112 5.44 -14.14 13.56
N LEU A 113 5.61 -13.12 12.71
CA LEU A 113 5.21 -13.17 11.30
C LEU A 113 6.44 -13.50 10.43
N GLY A 114 6.36 -14.57 9.64
CA GLY A 114 7.32 -14.92 8.60
C GLY A 114 6.89 -14.41 7.23
N LYS A 115 7.78 -14.38 6.24
CA LYS A 115 7.46 -14.02 4.84
C LYS A 115 7.40 -15.28 3.98
N ASN A 116 6.33 -15.46 3.22
CA ASN A 116 6.25 -16.45 2.16
C ASN A 116 7.24 -16.11 1.04
N GLY A 117 7.89 -17.11 0.47
CA GLY A 117 8.67 -16.98 -0.76
C GLY A 117 10.11 -16.47 -0.63
N GLN A 118 10.68 -16.27 0.57
CA GLN A 118 12.14 -16.19 0.69
C GLN A 118 12.76 -17.56 0.43
N LYS A 119 13.01 -17.88 -0.85
CA LYS A 119 14.03 -18.88 -1.20
C LYS A 119 15.30 -18.43 -0.48
N GLN A 120 15.74 -19.21 0.51
CA GLN A 120 17.06 -19.08 1.08
C GLN A 120 18.03 -19.06 -0.09
N ARG A 121 18.61 -17.89 -0.39
CA ARG A 121 19.79 -17.84 -1.24
C ARG A 121 20.88 -18.49 -0.39
N ASN A 122 20.99 -19.81 -0.52
CA ASN A 122 22.15 -20.53 -0.01
C ASN A 122 23.35 -19.89 -0.72
N ALA A 123 24.18 -19.20 0.07
CA ALA A 123 25.52 -18.85 -0.37
C ALA A 123 26.26 -20.18 -0.57
N LEU A 124 26.66 -20.43 -1.82
CA LEU A 124 27.66 -21.43 -2.16
C LEU A 124 29.06 -20.89 -1.82
#